data_AF-R7T8X0-F1
#
_entry.id   AF-R7T8X0-F1
#
_cell.length_a   1.000
_cell.length_b   1.000
_cell.length_c   1.000
_cell.angle_alpha   90.00
_cell.angle_beta   90.00
_cell.angle_gamma   90.00
#
_symmetry.space_group_name_H-M   'P 1'
#
loop_
_entity.id
_entity.type
_entity.pdbx_description
1 polymer ?
#
loop_
_entity_poly.entity_id
_entity_poly.type
_entity_poly.pdbx_seq_one_letter_code
_entity_poly.pdbx_strand_id
1 'polypeptide(L)'
;MFILFRGGTLLTVIGSYFDDVEDLRLTLRQLAGSVNSSRGMHVFPSVNYGPLECSVLSAKKMICITPALRLRSLEEFGSFEAEYQFGLTWDTRGHTLPPFPDNGGIHPSPPTRAPDVSFQLTVVELASIEEHQWSPYDQLTEEPLKIKVAWGAFQQEAEIYVGGTTANVTKRYHNLILFFPPDEKQIITSERHACRASAHVVEVRAGNTNRHVGCLQYAAGGDDLPSMLIAIAVSGAAVVLLVIALAITSCVVWGRKSSTEQSS
;
A
#
# COMPACT_ATOMS: atom_id res chain seq x y z
N MET A 1 0.18 -28.33 -3.00
CA MET A 1 0.75 -26.99 -3.26
C MET A 1 0.63 -26.17 -1.98
N PHE A 2 1.72 -25.58 -1.50
CA PHE A 2 1.70 -24.69 -0.32
C PHE A 2 1.57 -23.25 -0.82
N ILE A 3 0.73 -22.45 -0.17
CA ILE A 3 0.69 -21.00 -0.37
C ILE A 3 1.53 -20.38 0.75
N LEU A 4 2.39 -19.45 0.35
CA LEU A 4 3.17 -18.63 1.28
C LEU A 4 2.36 -17.40 1.61
N PHE A 5 1.88 -17.31 2.85
CA PHE A 5 1.36 -16.06 3.38
C PHE A 5 2.56 -15.23 3.78
N ARG A 6 2.61 -13.99 3.31
CA ARG A 6 3.84 -13.22 3.44
C ARG A 6 4.16 -12.79 4.87
N GLY A 7 3.17 -12.78 5.78
CA GLY A 7 3.36 -12.28 7.15
C GLY A 7 3.71 -10.80 7.15
N GLY A 8 4.60 -10.39 8.05
CA GLY A 8 5.14 -9.04 8.12
C GLY A 8 4.30 -8.04 8.92
N THR A 9 3.19 -8.48 9.51
CA THR A 9 2.36 -7.64 10.38
C THR A 9 3.01 -7.46 11.75
N LEU A 10 2.69 -6.35 12.41
CA LEU A 10 3.25 -6.03 13.72
C LEU A 10 2.52 -6.79 14.83
N LEU A 11 3.25 -7.64 15.55
CA LEU A 11 2.79 -8.28 16.78
C LEU A 11 3.25 -7.46 17.98
N THR A 12 2.30 -6.88 18.71
CA THR A 12 2.61 -6.19 19.98
C THR A 12 2.49 -7.17 21.14
N VAL A 13 3.59 -7.34 21.88
CA VAL A 13 3.65 -8.17 23.09
C VAL A 13 3.75 -7.28 24.31
N ILE A 14 2.86 -7.49 25.27
CA ILE A 14 2.78 -6.75 26.52
C ILE A 14 3.14 -7.70 27.66
N GLY A 15 4.04 -7.27 28.53
CA GLY A 15 4.53 -8.08 29.64
C GLY A 15 5.28 -7.25 30.66
N SER A 16 6.33 -7.83 31.24
CA SER A 16 7.18 -7.18 32.23
C SER A 16 8.61 -7.72 32.14
N TYR A 17 9.58 -6.89 32.51
CA TYR A 17 11.01 -7.20 32.53
C TYR A 17 11.61 -7.56 31.16
N PHE A 18 11.10 -7.01 30.06
CA PHE A 18 11.63 -7.31 28.72
C PHE A 18 12.99 -6.68 28.42
N ASP A 19 13.32 -5.54 29.04
CA ASP A 19 14.62 -4.85 28.90
C ASP A 19 15.65 -5.32 29.93
N ASP A 20 15.22 -6.03 30.97
CA ASP A 20 16.08 -6.63 32.00
C ASP A 20 16.63 -8.01 31.60
N VAL A 21 16.18 -8.57 30.47
CA VAL A 21 16.53 -9.92 30.02
C VAL A 21 17.31 -9.85 28.70
N GLU A 22 18.61 -10.16 28.78
CA GLU A 22 19.45 -10.29 27.59
C GLU A 22 19.05 -11.49 26.72
N ASP A 23 19.26 -11.36 25.40
CA ASP A 23 18.94 -12.41 24.43
C ASP A 23 17.48 -12.92 24.48
N LEU A 24 16.55 -12.05 24.91
CA LEU A 24 15.13 -12.37 24.93
C LEU A 24 14.62 -12.65 23.50
N ARG A 25 14.07 -13.84 23.30
CA ARG A 25 13.55 -14.31 22.01
C ARG A 25 12.13 -14.80 22.16
N LEU A 26 11.23 -14.24 21.35
CA LEU A 26 9.90 -14.78 21.16
C LEU A 26 9.94 -15.80 20.03
N THR A 27 9.43 -17.00 20.28
CA THR A 27 9.35 -18.09 19.30
C THR A 27 7.91 -18.34 18.91
N LEU A 28 7.69 -18.71 17.65
CA LEU A 28 6.38 -19.03 17.12
C LEU A 28 6.34 -20.45 16.55
N ARG A 29 5.34 -21.20 16.97
CA ARG A 29 5.05 -22.52 16.44
C ARG A 29 3.57 -22.64 16.10
N GLN A 30 3.27 -23.11 14.90
CA GLN A 30 1.93 -23.57 14.56
C GLN A 30 1.77 -25.00 15.04
N LEU A 31 0.70 -25.29 15.77
CA LEU A 31 0.37 -26.63 16.23
C LEU A 31 -0.31 -27.43 15.11
N ALA A 32 -0.27 -28.76 15.24
CA ALA A 32 -0.97 -29.63 14.31
C ALA A 32 -2.48 -29.48 14.51
N GLY A 33 -3.24 -29.45 13.42
CA GLY A 33 -4.69 -29.27 13.47
C GLY A 33 -5.36 -29.82 12.22
N SER A 34 -6.70 -29.77 12.20
CA SER A 34 -7.49 -30.23 11.06
C SER A 34 -8.60 -29.24 10.72
N VAL A 35 -8.79 -28.98 9.43
CA VAL A 35 -9.89 -28.15 8.92
C VAL A 35 -10.72 -29.01 7.96
N ASN A 36 -12.04 -28.95 8.10
CA ASN A 36 -12.96 -29.59 7.18
C ASN A 36 -13.25 -28.66 5.99
N SER A 37 -13.14 -29.19 4.78
CA SER A 37 -13.58 -28.54 3.55
C SER A 37 -14.69 -29.34 2.87
N SER A 38 -15.24 -28.80 1.78
CA SER A 38 -16.16 -29.51 0.89
C SER A 38 -15.55 -30.77 0.25
N ARG A 39 -14.23 -30.95 0.30
CA ARG A 39 -13.48 -32.08 -0.25
C ARG A 39 -12.97 -33.06 0.82
N GLY A 40 -13.25 -32.80 2.10
CA GLY A 40 -12.92 -33.69 3.20
C GLY A 40 -12.14 -33.02 4.33
N MET A 41 -11.62 -33.82 5.25
CA MET A 41 -10.81 -33.33 6.37
C MET A 41 -9.35 -33.18 5.94
N HIS A 42 -8.76 -32.01 6.18
CA HIS A 42 -7.37 -31.73 5.85
C HIS A 42 -6.58 -31.47 7.11
N VAL A 43 -5.48 -32.22 7.27
CA VAL A 43 -4.59 -32.13 8.44
C VAL A 43 -3.38 -31.27 8.11
N PHE A 44 -3.10 -30.32 9.00
CA PHE A 44 -1.95 -29.44 8.95
C PHE A 44 -0.90 -29.96 9.94
N PRO A 45 0.36 -30.17 9.50
CA PRO A 45 1.42 -30.54 10.40
C PRO A 45 1.79 -29.35 11.29
N SER A 46 2.42 -29.65 12.43
CA SER A 46 3.06 -28.60 13.23
C SER A 46 4.24 -27.99 12.47
N VAL A 47 4.34 -26.66 12.48
CA VAL A 47 5.42 -25.91 11.82
C VAL A 47 6.10 -25.03 12.86
N ASN A 48 7.43 -25.13 12.96
CA ASN A 48 8.22 -24.24 13.79
C ASN A 48 8.76 -23.10 12.93
N TYR A 49 8.37 -21.86 13.26
CA TYR A 49 8.85 -20.66 12.57
C TYR A 49 10.12 -20.08 13.21
N GLY A 50 10.54 -20.61 14.36
CA GLY A 50 11.74 -20.18 15.06
C GLY A 50 11.55 -18.88 15.84
N PRO A 51 12.65 -18.22 16.25
CA PRO A 51 12.60 -16.92 16.89
C PRO A 51 12.12 -15.85 15.89
N LEU A 52 11.24 -14.97 16.35
CA LEU A 52 10.75 -13.83 15.60
C LEU A 52 11.74 -12.67 15.67
N GLU A 53 11.72 -11.84 14.63
CA GLU A 53 12.42 -10.55 14.64
C GLU A 53 11.66 -9.60 15.56
N CYS A 54 12.24 -9.32 16.73
CA CYS A 54 11.63 -8.51 17.78
C CYS A 54 12.52 -7.34 18.19
N SER A 55 11.89 -6.24 18.58
CA SER A 55 12.51 -5.08 19.21
C SER A 55 11.84 -4.80 20.55
N VAL A 56 12.63 -4.82 21.63
CA VAL A 56 12.18 -4.42 22.96
C VAL A 56 12.11 -2.90 23.00
N LEU A 57 10.94 -2.35 23.31
CA LEU A 57 10.72 -0.91 23.40
C LEU A 57 10.79 -0.40 24.84
N SER A 58 10.42 -1.26 25.80
CA SER A 58 10.51 -0.99 27.23
C SER A 58 10.38 -2.28 28.02
N ALA A 59 10.60 -2.22 29.33
CA ALA A 59 10.31 -3.29 30.28
C ALA A 59 8.96 -3.97 30.08
N LYS A 60 7.95 -3.28 29.54
CA LYS A 60 6.59 -3.80 29.40
C LYS A 60 6.15 -4.08 27.97
N LYS A 61 6.94 -3.70 26.97
CA LYS A 61 6.50 -3.73 25.58
C LYS A 61 7.60 -4.18 24.64
N MET A 62 7.27 -5.16 23.82
CA MET A 62 8.08 -5.66 22.72
C MET A 62 7.23 -5.67 21.44
N ILE A 63 7.82 -5.31 20.32
CA ILE A 63 7.18 -5.41 19.00
C ILE A 63 7.94 -6.46 18.20
N CYS A 64 7.21 -7.40 17.61
CA CYS A 64 7.77 -8.43 16.74
C CYS A 64 7.13 -8.37 15.35
N ILE A 65 7.83 -8.89 14.36
CA ILE A 65 7.33 -9.03 12.99
C ILE A 65 6.88 -10.47 12.79
N THR A 66 5.64 -10.67 12.31
CA THR A 66 5.14 -12.02 12.03
C THR A 66 5.88 -12.63 10.84
N PRO A 67 6.25 -13.92 10.90
CA PRO A 67 6.98 -14.56 9.82
C PRO A 67 6.04 -14.90 8.67
N ALA A 68 6.60 -15.18 7.50
CA ALA A 68 5.83 -15.75 6.40
C ALA A 68 5.31 -17.15 6.79
N LEU A 69 3.99 -17.33 6.75
CA LEU A 69 3.34 -18.58 7.15
C LEU A 69 3.31 -19.56 5.98
N ARG A 70 3.71 -20.80 6.23
CA ARG A 70 3.70 -21.89 5.25
C ARG A 70 2.43 -22.70 5.45
N LEU A 71 1.41 -22.40 4.67
CA LEU A 71 0.10 -23.03 4.81
C LEU A 71 -0.28 -23.77 3.51
N ARG A 72 -1.14 -24.78 3.62
CA ARG A 72 -1.68 -25.43 2.40
C ARG A 72 -2.58 -24.43 1.66
N SER A 73 -2.69 -24.58 0.34
CA SER A 73 -3.43 -23.65 -0.53
C SER A 73 -4.82 -23.31 0.01
N LEU A 74 -5.12 -22.01 0.12
CA LEU A 74 -6.41 -21.46 0.50
C LEU A 74 -7.48 -21.52 -0.57
N GLU A 75 -7.14 -21.83 -1.83
CA GLU A 75 -8.16 -22.05 -2.88
C GLU A 75 -9.18 -23.11 -2.45
N GLU A 76 -8.83 -23.94 -1.46
CA GLU A 76 -9.67 -24.97 -0.87
C GLU A 76 -10.28 -24.58 0.51
N PHE A 77 -9.78 -23.56 1.22
CA PHE A 77 -10.19 -23.25 2.61
C PHE A 77 -10.59 -21.80 2.91
N GLY A 78 -10.33 -20.82 2.03
CA GLY A 78 -10.65 -19.41 2.31
C GLY A 78 -9.97 -18.89 3.59
N SER A 79 -10.74 -18.53 4.61
CA SER A 79 -10.24 -18.22 5.96
C SER A 79 -10.34 -19.44 6.87
N PHE A 80 -9.29 -19.73 7.65
CA PHE A 80 -9.34 -20.81 8.64
C PHE A 80 -8.64 -20.43 9.95
N GLU A 81 -9.00 -21.11 11.02
CA GLU A 81 -8.35 -20.95 12.32
C GLU A 81 -7.22 -21.96 12.48
N ALA A 82 -6.06 -21.48 12.93
CA ALA A 82 -4.94 -22.30 13.30
C ALA A 82 -4.49 -21.93 14.72
N GLU A 83 -4.09 -22.94 15.48
CA GLU A 83 -3.55 -22.73 16.81
C GLU A 83 -2.05 -22.45 16.72
N TYR A 84 -1.65 -21.32 17.30
CA TYR A 84 -0.28 -20.86 17.37
C TYR A 84 0.16 -20.81 18.83
N GLN A 85 1.30 -21.43 19.09
CA GLN A 85 1.99 -21.43 20.35
C GLN A 85 3.14 -20.42 20.30
N PHE A 86 3.12 -19.49 21.25
CA PHE A 86 4.17 -18.50 21.47
C PHE A 86 4.97 -18.91 22.70
N GLY A 87 6.29 -18.99 22.55
CA GLY A 87 7.21 -19.30 23.64
C GLY A 87 8.23 -18.19 23.83
N LEU A 88 8.48 -17.77 25.07
CA LEU A 88 9.51 -16.79 25.40
C LEU A 88 10.74 -17.54 25.94
N THR A 89 11.90 -17.30 25.34
CA THR A 89 13.18 -17.94 25.69
C THR A 89 14.26 -16.89 25.91
N TRP A 90 15.21 -17.14 26.79
CA TRP A 90 16.35 -16.27 27.06
C TRP A 90 17.58 -17.07 27.44
N ASP A 91 18.77 -16.48 27.30
CA ASP A 91 19.99 -17.07 27.83
C ASP A 91 20.14 -16.71 29.32
N THR A 92 20.66 -17.65 30.10
CA THR A 92 20.98 -17.48 31.52
C THR A 92 22.50 -17.34 31.76
N ARG A 93 23.31 -17.40 30.69
CA ARG A 93 24.76 -17.22 30.77
C ARG A 93 25.13 -15.74 30.81
N GLY A 94 24.94 -15.11 31.95
CA GLY A 94 25.38 -13.72 32.12
C GLY A 94 25.03 -13.12 33.46
N HIS A 95 23.77 -12.83 33.73
CA HIS A 95 23.39 -12.02 34.89
C HIS A 95 22.00 -12.36 35.46
N THR A 96 21.84 -11.96 36.73
CA THR A 96 20.72 -12.11 37.66
C THR A 96 19.34 -11.86 37.04
N LEU A 97 18.56 -12.93 36.86
CA LEU A 97 17.10 -12.81 36.86
C LEU A 97 16.65 -12.25 38.23
N PRO A 98 15.57 -11.45 38.32
CA PRO A 98 15.00 -11.09 39.61
C PRO A 98 14.67 -12.38 40.40
N PRO A 99 14.88 -12.40 41.72
CA PRO A 99 14.67 -13.60 42.51
C PRO A 99 13.19 -14.00 42.41
N PHE A 100 12.91 -15.12 41.76
CA PHE A 100 11.64 -15.82 41.95
C PHE A 100 11.55 -16.18 43.45
N PRO A 101 10.40 -15.96 44.12
CA PRO A 101 10.27 -16.25 45.55
C PRO A 101 10.57 -17.74 45.79
N ASP A 102 11.68 -17.97 46.49
CA ASP A 102 12.31 -19.27 46.69
C ASP A 102 11.60 -20.02 47.83
N ASN A 103 11.10 -21.23 47.55
CA ASN A 103 10.53 -22.15 48.54
C ASN A 103 11.55 -23.22 48.95
N GLY A 104 12.82 -22.85 49.15
CA GLY A 104 13.79 -23.60 49.96
C GLY A 104 14.14 -25.01 49.46
N GLY A 105 14.21 -25.22 48.15
CA GLY A 105 14.53 -26.53 47.55
C GLY A 105 15.69 -26.45 46.56
N ILE A 106 16.55 -27.48 46.59
CA ILE A 106 17.69 -27.79 45.68
C ILE A 106 17.61 -27.00 44.37
N HIS A 107 18.50 -26.00 44.19
CA HIS A 107 18.51 -25.07 43.06
C HIS A 107 18.46 -25.79 41.70
N PRO A 108 17.29 -25.86 41.03
CA PRO A 108 17.30 -26.12 39.61
C PRO A 108 17.85 -24.85 38.95
N SER A 109 18.67 -25.01 37.90
CA SER A 109 19.03 -23.90 37.02
C SER A 109 17.77 -23.09 36.71
N PRO A 110 17.81 -21.75 36.81
CA PRO A 110 16.63 -20.93 36.57
C PRO A 110 16.03 -21.29 35.20
N PRO A 111 14.69 -21.33 35.09
CA PRO A 111 14.06 -21.68 33.82
C PRO A 111 14.54 -20.71 32.74
N THR A 112 15.02 -21.23 31.62
CA THR A 112 15.45 -20.44 30.45
C THR A 112 14.29 -20.14 29.50
N ARG A 113 13.06 -20.37 29.97
CA ARG A 113 11.83 -20.33 29.16
C ARG A 113 10.63 -20.03 30.05
N ALA A 114 9.76 -19.13 29.59
CA ALA A 114 8.47 -18.87 30.22
C ALA A 114 7.45 -19.95 29.81
N PRO A 115 6.34 -20.12 30.53
CA PRO A 115 5.23 -20.95 30.06
C PRO A 115 4.81 -20.53 28.66
N ASP A 116 4.62 -21.50 27.77
CA ASP A 116 4.13 -21.23 26.43
C ASP A 116 2.66 -20.79 26.50
N VAL A 117 2.28 -19.86 25.63
CA VAL A 117 0.90 -19.40 25.50
C VAL A 117 0.39 -19.75 24.11
N SER A 118 -0.76 -20.43 24.06
CA SER A 118 -1.40 -20.80 22.81
C SER A 118 -2.61 -19.92 22.52
N PHE A 119 -2.74 -19.49 21.27
CA PHE A 119 -3.89 -18.74 20.77
C PHE A 119 -4.39 -19.36 19.47
N GLN A 120 -5.71 -19.40 19.30
CA GLN A 120 -6.30 -19.64 17.99
C GLN A 120 -6.33 -18.31 17.24
N LEU A 121 -5.65 -18.28 16.08
CA LEU A 121 -5.62 -17.12 15.21
C LEU A 121 -6.24 -17.49 13.87
N THR A 122 -7.15 -16.63 13.40
CA THR A 122 -7.68 -16.74 12.06
C THR A 122 -6.63 -16.27 11.06
N VAL A 123 -6.26 -17.15 10.14
CA VAL A 123 -5.45 -16.79 8.98
C VAL A 123 -6.39 -16.39 7.86
N VAL A 124 -6.21 -15.18 7.35
CA VAL A 124 -7.04 -14.60 6.29
C VAL A 124 -6.16 -14.20 5.12
N GLU A 125 -6.55 -14.58 3.91
CA GLU A 125 -5.99 -13.98 2.71
C GLU A 125 -6.61 -12.61 2.48
N LEU A 126 -5.75 -11.61 2.29
CA LEU A 126 -6.19 -10.28 1.94
C LEU A 126 -6.82 -10.29 0.57
N ALA A 127 -8.11 -9.92 0.51
CA ALA A 127 -8.87 -9.80 -0.72
C ALA A 127 -8.12 -8.95 -1.75
N SER A 128 -8.23 -9.31 -3.03
CA SER A 128 -7.72 -8.49 -4.12
C SER A 128 -8.37 -7.10 -4.08
N ILE A 129 -7.58 -6.07 -4.35
CA ILE A 129 -8.10 -4.72 -4.55
C ILE A 129 -8.35 -4.55 -6.05
N GLU A 130 -9.56 -4.11 -6.41
CA GLU A 130 -9.86 -3.76 -7.80
C GLU A 130 -9.00 -2.59 -8.24
N GLU A 131 -8.44 -2.70 -9.45
CA GLU A 131 -7.66 -1.63 -10.03
C GLU A 131 -8.52 -0.38 -10.21
N HIS A 132 -8.04 0.74 -9.70
CA HIS A 132 -8.71 2.02 -9.73
C HIS A 132 -8.20 2.88 -10.87
N GLN A 133 -9.13 3.61 -11.48
CA GLN A 133 -8.81 4.65 -12.45
C GLN A 133 -9.15 6.00 -11.84
N TRP A 134 -8.12 6.81 -11.60
CA TRP A 134 -8.30 8.18 -11.15
C TRP A 134 -8.22 9.13 -12.34
N SER A 135 -8.98 10.22 -12.25
CA SER A 135 -8.68 11.42 -13.03
C SER A 135 -7.31 11.98 -12.60
N PRO A 136 -6.63 12.77 -13.46
CA PRO A 136 -5.41 13.46 -13.06
C PRO A 136 -5.63 14.25 -11.78
N TYR A 137 -4.71 14.07 -10.83
CA TYR A 137 -4.78 14.68 -9.51
C TYR A 137 -4.36 16.13 -9.55
N ASP A 138 -5.26 17.03 -9.16
CA ASP A 138 -4.95 18.45 -9.01
C ASP A 138 -4.65 18.76 -7.55
N GLN A 139 -3.38 19.03 -7.26
CA GLN A 139 -2.90 19.40 -5.92
C GLN A 139 -3.58 20.65 -5.36
N LEU A 140 -4.08 21.56 -6.23
CA LEU A 140 -4.74 22.80 -5.79
C LEU A 140 -6.13 22.55 -5.20
N THR A 141 -6.77 21.44 -5.56
CA THR A 141 -8.11 21.09 -5.05
C THR A 141 -8.09 20.63 -3.61
N GLU A 142 -6.94 20.17 -3.10
CA GLU A 142 -6.80 19.55 -1.78
C GLU A 142 -7.85 18.46 -1.50
N GLU A 143 -8.33 17.76 -2.54
CA GLU A 143 -9.27 16.66 -2.39
C GLU A 143 -8.54 15.33 -2.17
N PRO A 144 -8.93 14.51 -1.18
CA PRO A 144 -8.28 13.21 -0.98
C PRO A 144 -8.76 12.20 -2.02
N LEU A 145 -7.83 11.37 -2.50
CA LEU A 145 -8.13 10.22 -3.33
C LEU A 145 -8.72 9.09 -2.49
N LYS A 146 -9.54 8.24 -3.13
CA LYS A 146 -10.20 7.10 -2.51
C LYS A 146 -9.73 5.78 -3.13
N ILE A 147 -9.49 4.78 -2.30
CA ILE A 147 -9.32 3.37 -2.72
C ILE A 147 -10.33 2.52 -1.95
N LYS A 148 -11.05 1.66 -2.66
CA LYS A 148 -11.93 0.67 -2.03
C LYS A 148 -11.08 -0.51 -1.56
N VAL A 149 -11.00 -0.72 -0.25
CA VAL A 149 -10.25 -1.82 0.38
C VAL A 149 -11.11 -2.40 1.48
N ALA A 150 -11.29 -3.72 1.48
CA ALA A 150 -12.05 -4.45 2.50
C ALA A 150 -11.16 -5.50 3.17
N TRP A 151 -10.13 -5.03 3.88
CA TRP A 151 -9.15 -5.90 4.58
C TRP A 151 -9.44 -6.08 6.06
N GLY A 152 -10.56 -5.54 6.56
CA GLY A 152 -10.93 -5.65 7.97
C GLY A 152 -9.89 -4.99 8.87
N ALA A 153 -9.45 -5.70 9.91
CA ALA A 153 -8.48 -5.19 10.88
C ALA A 153 -7.13 -4.79 10.25
N PHE A 154 -6.68 -5.50 9.21
CA PHE A 154 -5.41 -5.23 8.52
C PHE A 154 -5.39 -3.88 7.79
N GLN A 155 -6.56 -3.27 7.57
CA GLN A 155 -6.64 -1.97 6.93
C GLN A 155 -6.03 -0.85 7.80
N GLN A 156 -5.95 -1.04 9.12
CA GLN A 156 -5.30 -0.08 10.02
C GLN A 156 -3.78 -0.03 9.84
N GLU A 157 -3.18 -1.15 9.43
CA GLU A 157 -1.76 -1.27 9.12
C GLU A 157 -1.46 -0.99 7.63
N ALA A 158 -2.50 -0.68 6.83
CA ALA A 158 -2.32 -0.42 5.41
C ALA A 158 -1.70 0.97 5.19
N GLU A 159 -0.64 0.96 4.39
CA GLU A 159 0.06 2.13 3.86
C GLU A 159 -0.15 2.21 2.35
N ILE A 160 -0.20 3.44 1.83
CA ILE A 160 -0.38 3.70 0.40
C ILE A 160 0.90 4.32 -0.12
N TYR A 161 1.37 3.86 -1.27
CA TYR A 161 2.56 4.36 -1.94
C TYR A 161 2.19 4.83 -3.34
N VAL A 162 2.76 5.95 -3.77
CA VAL A 162 2.64 6.48 -5.13
C VAL A 162 4.04 6.67 -5.68
N GLY A 163 4.40 5.93 -6.73
CA GLY A 163 5.76 5.94 -7.29
C GLY A 163 6.83 5.62 -6.22
N GLY A 164 6.55 4.64 -5.36
CA GLY A 164 7.44 4.23 -4.27
C GLY A 164 7.54 5.20 -3.09
N THR A 165 6.82 6.33 -3.12
CA THR A 165 6.81 7.32 -2.03
C THR A 165 5.53 7.18 -1.21
N THR A 166 5.65 7.18 0.13
CA THR A 166 4.51 7.00 1.02
C THR A 166 3.54 8.17 0.91
N ALA A 167 2.27 7.87 0.76
CA ALA A 167 1.18 8.83 0.68
C ALA A 167 0.61 9.10 2.08
N ASN A 168 -0.04 10.26 2.25
CA ASN A 168 -0.62 10.64 3.54
C ASN A 168 -2.04 10.08 3.67
N VAL A 169 -2.21 9.03 4.45
CA VAL A 169 -3.53 8.45 4.73
C VAL A 169 -4.29 9.32 5.74
N THR A 170 -5.39 9.92 5.31
CA THR A 170 -6.17 10.85 6.14
C THR A 170 -7.26 10.14 6.93
N LYS A 171 -7.98 9.21 6.31
CA LYS A 171 -9.06 8.45 6.96
C LYS A 171 -9.11 7.02 6.46
N ARG A 172 -9.46 6.11 7.38
CA ARG A 172 -9.68 4.69 7.11
C ARG A 172 -11.10 4.33 7.55
N TYR A 173 -11.91 3.80 6.63
CA TYR A 173 -13.24 3.25 6.89
C TYR A 173 -13.24 1.75 6.61
N HIS A 174 -14.27 1.00 6.99
CA HIS A 174 -14.30 -0.46 6.83
C HIS A 174 -14.11 -0.99 5.39
N ASN A 175 -14.34 -0.15 4.37
CA ASN A 175 -14.35 -0.54 2.95
C ASN A 175 -13.61 0.47 2.06
N LEU A 176 -13.00 1.51 2.63
CA LEU A 176 -12.29 2.52 1.86
C LEU A 176 -11.19 3.19 2.67
N ILE A 177 -10.12 3.61 1.98
CA ILE A 177 -9.06 4.46 2.51
C ILE A 177 -9.06 5.77 1.73
N LEU A 178 -9.02 6.88 2.46
CA LEU A 178 -8.80 8.22 1.91
C LEU A 178 -7.34 8.63 2.12
N PHE A 179 -6.71 9.18 1.09
CA PHE A 179 -5.32 9.59 1.16
C PHE A 179 -5.03 10.78 0.25
N PHE A 180 -4.01 11.56 0.63
CA PHE A 180 -3.38 12.53 -0.25
C PHE A 180 -2.12 11.92 -0.84
N PRO A 181 -1.99 11.89 -2.18
CA PRO A 181 -0.74 11.47 -2.80
C PRO A 181 0.38 12.48 -2.46
N PRO A 182 1.65 12.05 -2.47
CA PRO A 182 2.78 12.96 -2.28
C PRO A 182 2.87 13.96 -3.45
N ASP A 183 3.57 15.08 -3.26
CA ASP A 183 3.80 16.00 -4.38
C ASP A 183 4.59 15.29 -5.49
N GLU A 184 4.24 15.56 -6.75
CA GLU A 184 4.90 14.93 -7.91
C GLU A 184 6.43 15.09 -7.87
N LYS A 185 6.92 16.25 -7.38
CA LYS A 185 8.35 16.56 -7.22
C LYS A 185 9.06 15.66 -6.20
N GLN A 186 8.33 15.05 -5.26
CA GLN A 186 8.87 14.15 -4.24
C GLN A 186 9.02 12.71 -4.76
N ILE A 187 8.45 12.39 -5.93
CA ILE A 187 8.47 11.04 -6.49
C ILE A 187 9.77 10.84 -7.28
N ILE A 188 10.79 10.32 -6.60
CA ILE A 188 12.14 10.13 -7.17
C ILE A 188 12.22 8.87 -8.04
N THR A 189 11.43 7.84 -7.73
CA THR A 189 11.53 6.52 -8.37
C THR A 189 10.22 6.15 -9.04
N SER A 190 10.09 6.45 -10.33
CA SER A 190 9.00 5.87 -11.11
C SER A 190 9.38 4.42 -11.45
N GLU A 191 8.91 3.44 -10.69
CA GLU A 191 8.78 2.08 -11.21
C GLU A 191 7.76 2.12 -12.36
N ARG A 192 8.20 2.51 -13.56
CA ARG A 192 7.32 2.74 -14.73
C ARG A 192 6.79 1.46 -15.36
N HIS A 193 7.20 0.29 -14.88
CA HIS A 193 6.97 -0.96 -15.61
C HIS A 193 5.49 -1.36 -15.69
N ALA A 194 4.62 -0.84 -14.80
CA ALA A 194 3.19 -1.13 -14.82
C ALA A 194 2.31 0.02 -15.39
N CYS A 195 2.83 1.24 -15.51
CA CYS A 195 2.06 2.43 -15.88
C CYS A 195 2.63 3.16 -17.10
N ARG A 196 1.82 3.98 -17.77
CA ARG A 196 2.30 4.83 -18.89
C ARG A 196 3.35 5.84 -18.41
N ALA A 197 4.16 6.36 -19.33
CA ALA A 197 5.34 7.19 -19.04
C ALA A 197 5.08 8.45 -18.18
N SER A 198 3.85 8.96 -18.16
CA SER A 198 3.42 10.15 -17.38
C SER A 198 2.60 9.79 -16.13
N ALA A 199 2.58 8.51 -15.73
CA ALA A 199 1.78 8.02 -14.61
C ALA A 199 2.65 7.25 -13.61
N HIS A 200 2.25 7.30 -12.35
CA HIS A 200 2.92 6.67 -11.23
C HIS A 200 2.10 5.49 -10.72
N VAL A 201 2.78 4.40 -10.44
CA VAL A 201 2.18 3.20 -9.84
C VAL A 201 1.68 3.54 -8.45
N VAL A 202 0.42 3.19 -8.16
CA VAL A 202 -0.16 3.27 -6.82
C VAL A 202 -0.20 1.86 -6.24
N GLU A 203 0.32 1.71 -5.04
CA GLU A 203 0.40 0.45 -4.33
C GLU A 203 -0.20 0.57 -2.93
N VAL A 204 -0.85 -0.49 -2.48
CA VAL A 204 -1.28 -0.63 -1.08
C VAL A 204 -0.48 -1.75 -0.44
N ARG A 205 0.20 -1.42 0.65
CA ARG A 205 1.04 -2.35 1.40
C ARG A 205 0.48 -2.58 2.80
N ALA A 206 0.42 -3.82 3.23
CA ALA A 206 0.10 -4.20 4.61
C ALA A 206 0.89 -5.45 4.99
N GLY A 207 1.68 -5.34 6.06
CA GLY A 207 2.75 -6.31 6.35
C GLY A 207 3.65 -6.50 5.13
N ASN A 208 3.91 -7.75 4.76
CA ASN A 208 4.71 -8.08 3.58
C ASN A 208 3.87 -8.19 2.28
N THR A 209 2.56 -7.92 2.35
CA THR A 209 1.68 -7.93 1.17
C THR A 209 1.76 -6.60 0.46
N ASN A 210 2.05 -6.64 -0.84
CA ASN A 210 2.01 -5.49 -1.74
C ASN A 210 0.99 -5.76 -2.85
N ARG A 211 0.05 -4.82 -3.07
CA ARG A 211 -0.93 -4.88 -4.15
C ARG A 211 -0.84 -3.62 -5.00
N HIS A 212 -0.66 -3.81 -6.30
CA HIS A 212 -0.90 -2.76 -7.29
C HIS A 212 -2.39 -2.42 -7.32
N VAL A 213 -2.73 -1.13 -7.25
CA VAL A 213 -4.12 -0.66 -7.23
C VAL A 213 -4.44 0.33 -8.33
N GLY A 214 -3.49 0.67 -9.21
CA GLY A 214 -3.72 1.49 -10.39
C GLY A 214 -2.61 2.49 -10.64
N CYS A 215 -2.85 3.39 -11.60
CA CYS A 215 -1.90 4.42 -12.01
C CYS A 215 -2.46 5.82 -11.72
N LEU A 216 -1.65 6.67 -11.09
CA LEU A 216 -1.98 8.07 -10.83
C LEU A 216 -1.23 9.00 -11.77
N GLN A 217 -1.92 9.98 -12.34
CA GLN A 217 -1.33 11.10 -13.07
C GLN A 217 -1.57 12.38 -12.29
N TYR A 218 -0.70 13.38 -12.45
CA TYR A 218 -0.92 14.71 -11.92
C TYR A 218 -1.49 15.60 -13.02
N ALA A 219 -2.41 16.49 -12.67
CA ALA A 219 -2.85 17.53 -13.57
C ALA A 219 -1.66 18.44 -13.88
N ALA A 220 -1.49 18.84 -15.15
CA ALA A 220 -0.50 19.84 -15.50
C ALA A 220 -0.79 21.10 -14.68
N GLY A 221 0.13 21.46 -13.78
CA GLY A 221 0.05 22.70 -13.03
C GLY A 221 -0.09 23.86 -14.02
N GLY A 222 -0.92 24.85 -13.68
CA GLY A 222 -1.17 26.02 -14.54
C GLY A 222 0.06 26.84 -14.92
N ASP A 223 1.26 26.46 -14.46
CA ASP A 223 2.54 27.03 -14.88
C ASP A 223 3.09 26.41 -16.18
N ASP A 224 2.61 25.23 -16.58
CA ASP A 224 2.81 24.68 -17.92
C ASP A 224 1.51 24.81 -18.71
N LEU A 225 1.19 26.05 -19.10
CA LEU A 225 0.39 26.28 -20.29
C LEU A 225 1.04 25.47 -21.42
N PRO A 226 0.38 24.45 -21.99
CA PRO A 226 0.90 23.84 -23.21
C PRO A 226 1.01 24.99 -24.20
N SER A 227 2.21 25.22 -24.74
CA SER A 227 2.50 26.22 -25.77
C SER A 227 1.83 25.88 -27.12
N MET A 228 0.67 25.21 -27.07
CA MET A 228 -0.05 24.58 -28.15
C MET A 228 -1.53 24.99 -28.20
N LEU A 229 -1.85 26.23 -27.78
CA LEU A 229 -3.11 26.90 -28.14
C LEU A 229 -2.87 28.34 -28.67
N ILE A 230 -1.82 28.52 -29.48
CA ILE A 230 -1.77 29.59 -30.49
C ILE A 230 -1.70 28.94 -31.87
N ALA A 231 -2.69 28.11 -32.17
CA ALA A 231 -2.93 27.62 -33.52
C ALA A 231 -4.42 27.32 -33.64
N ILE A 232 -5.23 28.37 -33.83
CA ILE A 232 -6.48 28.48 -34.60
C ILE A 232 -7.16 29.78 -34.14
N ALA A 233 -6.54 30.91 -34.47
CA ALA A 233 -7.22 32.21 -34.55
C ALA A 233 -6.69 33.05 -35.72
N VAL A 234 -6.02 32.41 -36.68
CA VAL A 234 -5.50 33.05 -37.89
C VAL A 234 -6.43 32.84 -39.10
N SER A 235 -7.36 31.87 -39.06
CA SER A 235 -8.26 31.63 -40.18
C SER A 235 -9.37 32.68 -40.32
N GLY A 236 -9.88 33.24 -39.21
CA GLY A 236 -10.93 34.26 -39.26
C GLY A 236 -10.44 35.60 -39.84
N ALA A 237 -9.34 36.13 -39.31
CA ALA A 237 -8.79 37.41 -39.76
C ALA A 237 -8.22 37.34 -41.18
N ALA A 238 -7.57 36.23 -41.56
CA ALA A 238 -7.08 36.04 -42.92
C ALA A 238 -8.23 35.94 -43.93
N VAL A 239 -9.32 35.21 -43.61
CA VAL A 239 -10.50 35.13 -44.49
C VAL A 239 -11.19 36.49 -44.60
N VAL A 240 -11.33 37.24 -43.51
CA VAL A 240 -11.91 38.60 -43.55
C VAL A 240 -11.06 39.55 -44.38
N LEU A 241 -9.73 39.53 -44.24
CA LEU A 241 -8.83 40.34 -45.07
C LEU A 241 -8.89 39.95 -46.55
N LEU A 242 -9.01 38.66 -46.85
CA LEU A 242 -9.11 38.17 -48.23
C LEU A 242 -10.46 38.56 -48.88
N VAL A 243 -11.56 38.53 -48.11
CA VAL A 243 -12.87 39.02 -48.58
C VAL A 243 -12.86 40.53 -48.80
N ILE A 244 -12.24 41.31 -47.91
CA ILE A 244 -12.12 42.76 -48.08
C ILE A 244 -11.25 43.09 -49.31
N ALA A 245 -10.13 42.40 -49.52
CA ALA A 245 -9.30 42.61 -50.70
C ALA A 245 -10.03 42.26 -52.01
N LEU A 246 -10.79 41.16 -52.03
CA LEU A 246 -11.61 40.78 -53.18
C LEU A 246 -12.74 41.78 -53.44
N ALA A 247 -13.36 42.33 -52.39
CA ALA A 247 -14.39 43.37 -52.53
C ALA A 247 -13.82 44.70 -53.08
N ILE A 248 -12.62 45.11 -52.62
CA ILE A 248 -11.98 46.33 -53.12
C ILE A 248 -11.60 46.17 -54.59
N THR A 249 -11.01 45.03 -54.97
CA THR A 249 -10.63 44.79 -56.37
C THR A 249 -11.83 44.72 -57.31
N SER A 250 -12.96 44.11 -56.89
CA SER A 250 -14.18 44.09 -57.69
C SER A 250 -14.82 45.47 -57.82
N CYS A 251 -14.82 46.30 -56.78
CA CYS A 251 -15.29 47.69 -56.86
C CYS A 251 -14.43 48.56 -57.80
N VAL A 252 -13.10 48.40 -57.79
CA VAL A 252 -12.21 49.16 -58.69
C VAL A 252 -12.38 48.74 -60.15
N VAL A 253 -12.55 47.44 -60.42
CA VAL A 253 -12.80 46.94 -61.78
C VAL A 253 -14.18 47.39 -62.28
N TRP A 254 -15.20 47.40 -61.43
CA TRP A 254 -16.54 47.85 -61.83
C TRP A 254 -16.59 49.37 -62.06
N GLY A 255 -15.92 50.16 -61.22
CA GLY A 255 -15.81 51.61 -61.40
C GLY A 255 -15.00 52.02 -62.63
N ARG A 256 -14.00 51.23 -63.03
CA ARG A 256 -13.27 51.46 -64.30
C ARG A 256 -14.12 51.08 -65.52
N LYS A 257 -14.93 50.02 -65.43
CA LYS A 257 -15.80 49.58 -66.53
C LYS A 257 -16.93 50.58 -66.80
N SER A 258 -17.55 51.13 -65.76
CA SER A 258 -18.58 52.18 -65.92
C SER A 258 -18.02 53.52 -66.44
N SER A 259 -16.75 53.83 -66.14
CA SER A 259 -16.09 55.04 -66.66
C SER A 259 -15.72 54.94 -68.15
N THR A 260 -15.69 53.73 -68.72
CA THR A 260 -15.35 53.53 -70.15
C THR A 260 -16.60 53.49 -71.03
N GLU A 261 -17.78 53.21 -70.48
CA GLU A 261 -19.07 53.24 -71.20
C GLU A 261 -19.74 54.62 -71.24
N GLN A 262 -19.18 55.64 -70.58
CA GLN A 262 -19.69 57.02 -70.62
C GLN A 262 -18.91 57.97 -71.56
N SER A 263 -17.95 57.45 -72.34
CA SER A 263 -17.19 58.25 -73.33
C SER A 263 -17.17 57.65 -74.74
N SER A 264 -18.27 57.06 -75.20
CA SER A 264 -18.47 56.75 -76.62
C SER A 264 -19.84 57.17 -77.11
#